data_AF-A0A5K1DJB2-F1
#
_entry.id   AF-A0A5K1DJB2-F1
#
_cell.length_a   1.000
_cell.length_b   1.000
_cell.length_c   1.000
_cell.angle_alpha   90.00
_cell.angle_beta   90.00
_cell.angle_gamma   90.00
#
_symmetry.space_group_name_H-M   'P 1'
#
loop_
_entity.id
_entity.type
_entity.pdbx_description
1 polymer ?
#
loop_
_entity_poly.entity_id
_entity_poly.type
_entity_poly.pdbx_seq_one_letter_code
_entity_poly.pdbx_strand_id
1 'polypeptide(L)'
;ICSIWVEQIETHHVKSKLLHSLCGQYVCSTPSGPSQCSFCLCACEGETLHAFHVSGILADDSGKIFAQCSGRTATELLQISPDEFFGLPE
;
A
#
# COMPACT_ATOMS: atom_id res chain seq x y z
N ILE A 1 -18.59 14.87 -15.53
CA ILE A 1 -17.26 14.91 -14.87
C ILE A 1 -17.54 15.19 -13.40
N CYS A 2 -17.08 14.33 -12.49
CA CYS A 2 -17.23 14.53 -11.04
C CYS A 2 -15.92 15.11 -10.51
N SER A 3 -16.00 16.17 -9.70
CA SER A 3 -14.86 16.76 -9.01
C SER A 3 -14.79 16.15 -7.62
N ILE A 4 -13.78 15.31 -7.41
CA ILE A 4 -13.46 14.75 -6.10
C ILE A 4 -12.10 15.29 -5.67
N TRP A 5 -11.90 15.49 -4.37
CA TRP A 5 -10.61 15.84 -3.80
C TRP A 5 -10.27 14.96 -2.62
N VAL A 6 -8.97 14.78 -2.40
CA VAL A 6 -8.44 14.16 -1.19
C VAL A 6 -8.42 15.24 -0.12
N GLU A 7 -9.22 15.06 0.93
CA GLU A 7 -9.29 16.03 2.02
C GLU A 7 -8.12 15.87 2.99
N GLN A 8 -7.87 14.63 3.43
CA GLN A 8 -6.80 14.33 4.39
C GLN A 8 -6.30 12.90 4.23
N ILE A 9 -4.97 12.77 4.27
CA ILE A 9 -4.26 11.51 4.46
C ILE A 9 -3.32 11.75 5.64
N GLU A 10 -3.64 11.15 6.78
CA GLU A 10 -2.74 11.21 7.93
C GLU A 10 -1.59 10.24 7.75
N THR A 11 -0.41 10.59 8.28
CA THR A 11 0.80 9.75 8.18
C THR A 11 0.57 8.35 8.73
N HIS A 12 -0.22 8.22 9.81
CA HIS A 12 -0.57 6.95 10.42
C HIS A 12 -1.51 6.07 9.56
N HIS A 13 -2.10 6.63 8.50
CA HIS A 13 -2.90 5.91 7.50
C HIS A 13 -2.09 5.46 6.27
N VAL A 14 -0.79 5.80 6.22
CA VAL A 14 0.13 5.30 5.20
C VAL A 14 0.86 4.09 5.77
N LYS A 15 0.68 2.93 5.14
CA LYS A 15 1.35 1.69 5.54
C LYS A 15 2.17 1.15 4.37
N SER A 16 3.41 0.77 4.64
CA SER A 16 4.17 -0.09 3.73
C SER A 16 3.79 -1.54 3.99
N LYS A 17 3.51 -2.28 2.93
CA LYS A 17 3.21 -3.73 2.96
C LYS A 17 4.04 -4.44 1.90
N LEU A 18 4.36 -5.71 2.16
CA LEU A 18 5.04 -6.56 1.19
C LEU A 18 4.03 -7.26 0.27
N LEU A 19 4.28 -7.20 -1.03
CA LEU A 19 3.59 -7.94 -2.07
C LEU A 19 4.53 -8.99 -2.67
N HIS A 20 3.98 -10.13 -3.12
CA HIS A 20 4.72 -11.08 -3.94
C HIS A 20 4.85 -10.53 -5.35
N SER A 21 6.07 -10.46 -5.88
CA SER A 21 6.37 -9.80 -7.16
C SER A 21 5.67 -10.44 -8.36
N LEU A 22 5.40 -11.75 -8.31
CA LEU A 22 4.80 -12.50 -9.42
C LEU A 22 3.27 -12.38 -9.48
N CYS A 23 2.59 -12.43 -8.32
CA CYS A 23 1.11 -12.43 -8.28
C CYS A 23 0.49 -11.16 -7.72
N GLY A 24 1.29 -10.25 -7.15
CA GLY A 24 0.82 -8.99 -6.56
C GLY A 24 -0.01 -9.15 -5.28
N GLN A 25 -0.09 -10.35 -4.71
CA GLN A 25 -0.80 -10.58 -3.44
C GLN A 25 0.06 -10.21 -2.24
N TYR A 26 -0.59 -9.78 -1.16
CA TYR A 26 0.10 -9.50 0.10
C TYR A 26 0.76 -10.75 0.65
N VAL A 27 2.00 -10.59 1.12
CA VAL A 27 2.73 -11.66 1.77
C VAL A 27 2.46 -11.61 3.27
N CYS A 28 2.06 -12.75 3.84
CA CYS A 28 1.92 -12.87 5.29
C CYS A 28 3.31 -13.13 5.89
N SER A 29 3.89 -12.11 6.52
CA SER A 29 5.10 -12.29 7.32
C SER A 29 4.76 -13.17 8.51
N THR A 30 5.31 -14.38 8.57
CA THR A 30 5.27 -15.19 9.79
C THR A 30 6.48 -14.80 10.66
N PRO A 31 6.32 -14.71 11.99
CA PRO A 31 7.43 -14.31 12.88
C PRO A 31 8.59 -15.31 12.93
N SER A 32 8.46 -16.49 12.31
CA SER A 32 9.36 -17.64 12.53
C SER A 32 9.77 -18.38 11.26
N GLY A 33 9.38 -17.92 10.07
CA GLY A 33 9.57 -18.68 8.82
C GLY A 33 9.60 -17.83 7.55
N PRO A 34 9.98 -18.43 6.41
CA PRO A 34 10.03 -17.74 5.13
C PRO A 34 8.65 -17.18 4.79
N SER A 35 8.63 -15.95 4.28
CA SER A 35 7.38 -15.28 3.93
C SER A 35 6.71 -16.09 2.80
N GLN A 36 5.48 -16.56 3.01
CA GLN A 36 4.76 -17.41 2.05
C GLN A 36 3.61 -16.63 1.41
N CYS A 37 3.47 -16.75 0.09
CA CYS A 37 2.30 -16.27 -0.63
C CYS A 37 1.18 -17.30 -0.52
N SER A 38 0.04 -16.93 0.08
CA SER A 38 -1.12 -17.83 0.20
C SER A 38 -1.79 -18.15 -1.15
N PHE A 39 -1.51 -17.35 -2.18
CA PHE A 39 -2.05 -17.55 -3.53
C PHE A 39 -1.16 -18.48 -4.37
N CYS A 40 0.14 -18.20 -4.44
CA CYS A 40 1.09 -19.02 -5.21
C CYS A 40 1.51 -20.30 -4.49
N LEU A 41 1.27 -20.38 -3.17
CA LEU A 41 1.71 -21.45 -2.27
C LEU A 41 3.24 -21.68 -2.28
N CYS A 42 4.02 -20.74 -2.83
CA CYS A 42 5.48 -20.77 -2.89
C CYS A 42 6.11 -19.91 -1.79
N ALA A 43 7.36 -20.22 -1.45
CA ALA A 43 8.18 -19.35 -0.62
C ALA A 43 8.54 -18.09 -1.42
N CYS A 44 8.40 -16.90 -0.82
CA CYS A 44 8.68 -15.61 -1.46
C CYS A 44 10.15 -15.19 -1.32
N GLU A 45 11.10 -16.13 -1.21
CA GLU A 45 12.52 -15.82 -0.97
C GLU A 45 13.07 -14.89 -2.06
N GLY A 46 13.30 -13.62 -1.71
CA GLY A 46 13.80 -12.59 -2.64
C GLY A 46 12.78 -12.08 -3.66
N GLU A 47 11.53 -12.55 -3.64
CA GLU A 47 10.48 -12.19 -4.60
C GLU A 47 9.42 -11.26 -3.98
N THR A 48 9.83 -10.31 -3.16
CA THR A 48 8.93 -9.36 -2.52
C THR A 48 9.16 -7.94 -3.00
N LEU A 49 8.08 -7.16 -3.02
CA LEU A 49 8.08 -5.74 -3.37
C LEU A 49 7.38 -4.96 -2.27
N HIS A 50 7.94 -3.80 -1.91
CA HIS A 50 7.24 -2.85 -1.06
C HIS A 50 6.14 -2.16 -1.85
N ALA A 51 4.98 -2.03 -1.23
CA ALA A 51 3.86 -1.27 -1.77
C ALA A 51 3.18 -0.46 -0.69
N PHE A 52 2.70 0.73 -1.05
CA PHE A 52 1.87 1.51 -0.17
C PHE A 52 0.45 0.95 -0.10
N HIS A 53 -0.10 1.01 1.09
CA HIS A 53 -1.51 0.91 1.38
C HIS A 53 -1.92 2.20 2.11
N VAL A 54 -2.66 3.04 1.42
CA VAL A 54 -3.05 4.38 1.89
C VAL A 54 -4.54 4.39 2.14
N SER A 55 -4.93 4.94 3.29
CA SER A 55 -6.33 5.27 3.57
C SER A 55 -6.50 6.76 3.77
N GLY A 56 -7.66 7.30 3.39
CA GLY A 56 -7.94 8.72 3.54
C GLY A 56 -9.39 9.06 3.28
N ILE A 57 -9.73 10.32 3.49
CA ILE A 57 -11.06 10.85 3.21
C ILE A 57 -11.07 11.45 1.81
N LEU A 58 -11.98 10.97 0.98
CA LEU A 58 -12.36 11.59 -0.28
C LEU A 58 -13.63 12.39 -0.08
N ALA A 59 -13.71 13.55 -0.71
CA ALA A 59 -14.88 14.40 -0.63
C ALA A 59 -15.26 14.95 -2.01
N ASP A 60 -16.55 15.25 -2.14
CA ASP A 60 -17.12 16.05 -3.21
C ASP A 60 -18.16 17.02 -2.61
N ASP A 61 -18.92 17.69 -3.47
CA ASP A 61 -19.98 18.62 -3.05
C ASP A 61 -21.14 17.93 -2.30
N SER A 62 -21.26 16.61 -2.39
CA SER A 62 -22.35 15.83 -1.79
C SER A 62 -21.99 15.23 -0.44
N GLY A 63 -20.70 15.03 -0.15
CA GLY A 63 -20.28 14.51 1.14
C GLY A 63 -18.87 13.96 1.16
N LYS A 64 -18.63 13.10 2.16
CA LYS A 64 -17.31 12.53 2.46
C LYS A 64 -17.40 11.02 2.60
N ILE A 65 -16.40 10.33 2.07
CA ILE A 65 -16.25 8.89 2.21
C ILE A 65 -14.84 8.54 2.65
N PHE A 66 -14.71 7.43 3.36
CA PHE A 66 -13.42 6.82 3.64
C PHE A 66 -13.06 5.88 2.49
N ALA A 67 -11.89 6.06 1.90
CA ALA A 67 -11.40 5.25 0.79
C ALA A 67 -10.00 4.72 1.06
N GLN A 68 -9.66 3.64 0.38
CA GLN A 68 -8.35 3.01 0.45
C GLN A 68 -7.82 2.75 -0.96
N CYS A 69 -6.52 2.91 -1.14
CA CYS A 69 -5.84 2.56 -2.38
C CYS A 69 -4.47 1.93 -2.09
N SER A 70 -3.92 1.24 -3.08
CA SER A 70 -2.61 0.62 -2.98
C SER A 70 -1.87 0.63 -4.33
N GLY A 71 -0.59 0.26 -4.31
CA GLY A 71 0.22 0.13 -5.52
C GLY A 71 0.47 1.47 -6.21
N ARG A 72 0.31 1.51 -7.55
CA ARG A 72 0.66 2.68 -8.37
C ARG A 72 -0.12 3.94 -7.97
N THR A 73 -1.43 3.84 -7.79
CA THR A 73 -2.26 5.01 -7.39
C THR A 73 -1.80 5.60 -6.07
N ALA A 74 -1.48 4.75 -5.08
CA ALA A 74 -0.97 5.22 -3.79
C ALA A 74 0.42 5.88 -3.92
N THR A 75 1.29 5.31 -4.76
CA THR A 75 2.63 5.87 -5.06
C THR A 75 2.54 7.23 -5.72
N GLU A 76 1.66 7.36 -6.72
CA GLU A 76 1.38 8.64 -7.40
C GLU A 76 0.75 9.65 -6.45
N LEU A 77 -0.08 9.22 -5.50
CA LEU A 77 -0.67 10.12 -4.52
C LEU A 77 0.34 10.66 -3.50
N LEU A 78 1.28 9.81 -3.06
CA LEU A 78 2.30 10.18 -2.08
C LEU A 78 3.53 10.86 -2.70
N GLN A 79 3.73 10.76 -4.02
CA GLN A 79 4.85 11.36 -4.75
C GLN A 79 6.24 10.91 -4.24
N ILE A 80 6.30 9.69 -3.70
CA ILE A 80 7.52 9.00 -3.24
C ILE A 80 7.37 7.50 -3.53
N SER A 81 8.45 6.78 -3.83
CA SER A 81 8.38 5.33 -4.00
C SER A 81 8.31 4.58 -2.65
N PRO A 82 7.75 3.37 -2.61
CA PRO A 82 7.73 2.54 -1.41
C PRO A 82 9.12 2.25 -0.83
N ASP A 83 10.12 2.05 -1.70
CA ASP A 83 11.49 1.76 -1.29
C ASP A 83 12.18 2.99 -0.69
N GLU A 84 11.99 4.17 -1.28
CA GLU A 84 12.51 5.42 -0.73
C GLU A 84 11.89 5.74 0.63
N PHE A 85 10.57 5.58 0.77
CA PHE A 85 9.88 5.82 2.04
C PHE A 85 10.36 4.88 3.14
N PHE A 86 10.64 3.61 2.81
CA PHE A 86 11.18 2.64 3.76
C PHE A 86 12.61 2.99 4.23
N GLY A 87 13.38 3.69 3.40
CA GLY A 87 14.71 4.17 3.76
C GLY A 87 14.73 5.40 4.67
N LEU A 88 13.58 6.02 4.96
CA LEU A 88 13.51 7.21 5.80
C LEU A 88 13.60 6.86 7.30
N PRO A 89 14.26 7.70 8.11
CA PRO A 89 14.22 7.55 9.56
C PRO A 89 12.79 7.82 10.11
N GLU A 90 12.45 7.13 11.20
CA GLU A 90 11.18 7.34 11.94
C GLU A 90 11.09 8.71 12.62
#